data_AF-A0A0B1RV66-F1
#
_entry.id   AF-A0A0B1RV66-F1
#
_cell.length_a   1.000
_cell.length_b   1.000
_cell.length_c   1.000
_cell.angle_alpha   90.00
_cell.angle_beta   90.00
_cell.angle_gamma   90.00
#
_symmetry.space_group_name_H-M   'P 1'
#
loop_
_entity.id
_entity.type
_entity.pdbx_description
1 polymer ?
#
loop_
_entity_poly.entity_id
_entity_poly.type
_entity_poly.pdbx_seq_one_letter_code
_entity_poly.pdbx_strand_id
1 'polypeptide(L)'
;MFQCNNKQLNCTKHKTIVAKLNPMQPELCLQLGNGDRARQFIKTTLVEAVFRCQKETLYYTRNTIVKVQSRKRCPDMGTCTGAKCAKITPNTLVKELSVANNYTGITYCSESCGGLGCTCGFPSSGCLFYRIYHVPTDSK
;
A
#
# COMPACT_ATOMS: atom_id res chain seq x y z
N MET A 1 -36.25 -34.32 17.80
CA MET A 1 -37.42 -33.44 17.91
C MET A 1 -38.47 -33.93 16.93
N PHE A 2 -39.73 -34.07 17.36
CA PHE A 2 -40.84 -34.40 16.46
C PHE A 2 -41.40 -33.11 15.88
N GLN A 3 -41.46 -33.01 14.55
CA GLN A 3 -42.18 -31.93 13.88
C GLN A 3 -43.45 -32.54 13.28
N CYS A 4 -44.61 -32.13 13.80
CA CYS A 4 -45.93 -32.55 13.32
C CYS A 4 -46.63 -31.33 12.72
N ASN A 5 -47.13 -31.47 11.49
CA ASN A 5 -47.86 -30.40 10.84
C ASN A 5 -49.36 -30.56 11.12
N ASN A 6 -50.01 -29.61 11.79
CA ASN A 6 -51.40 -29.77 12.23
C ASN A 6 -52.45 -29.89 11.11
N LYS A 7 -52.09 -29.66 9.84
CA LYS A 7 -53.00 -29.78 8.69
C LYS A 7 -52.99 -31.16 8.01
N GLN A 8 -51.99 -32.00 8.28
CA GLN A 8 -51.85 -33.36 7.74
C GLN A 8 -51.26 -34.21 8.88
N LEU A 9 -51.92 -35.28 9.31
CA LEU A 9 -51.54 -36.16 10.46
C LEU A 9 -50.16 -36.86 10.33
N ASN A 10 -49.21 -36.31 9.57
CA ASN A 10 -47.87 -36.81 9.37
C ASN A 10 -46.90 -36.12 10.34
N CYS A 11 -46.31 -36.93 11.23
CA CYS A 11 -45.24 -36.50 12.14
C CYS A 11 -43.90 -37.03 11.66
N THR A 12 -42.91 -36.15 11.54
CA THR A 12 -41.55 -36.51 11.12
C THR A 12 -40.59 -36.42 12.31
N LYS A 13 -39.74 -37.43 12.48
CA LYS A 13 -38.75 -37.47 13.57
C LYS A 13 -37.41 -36.96 13.06
N HIS A 14 -37.00 -35.80 13.54
CA HIS A 14 -35.70 -35.21 13.20
C HIS A 14 -34.69 -35.43 14.32
N LYS A 15 -33.48 -35.85 13.97
CA LYS A 15 -32.30 -35.86 14.85
C LYS A 15 -31.24 -34.95 14.25
N THR A 16 -30.71 -34.04 15.07
CA THR A 16 -29.63 -33.15 14.68
C THR A 16 -28.37 -33.56 15.44
N ILE A 17 -27.25 -33.64 14.73
CA ILE A 17 -25.93 -33.97 15.29
C ILE A 17 -24.98 -32.85 14.88
N VAL A 18 -24.24 -32.30 15.84
CA VAL A 18 -23.19 -31.32 15.60
C VAL A 18 -21.85 -32.03 15.71
N ALA A 19 -21.06 -31.99 14.64
CA ALA A 19 -19.74 -32.62 14.59
C ALA A 19 -18.73 -31.64 14.01
N LYS A 20 -17.50 -31.67 14.54
CA LYS A 20 -16.40 -30.82 14.09
C LYS A 20 -15.52 -31.61 13.13
N LEU A 21 -15.54 -31.23 11.86
CA LEU A 21 -14.62 -31.73 10.85
C LEU A 21 -13.41 -30.79 10.75
N ASN A 22 -12.22 -31.35 10.55
CA ASN A 22 -11.02 -30.59 10.27
C ASN A 22 -10.06 -31.44 9.42
N PRO A 23 -9.00 -30.88 8.83
CA PRO A 23 -8.09 -31.65 7.98
C PRO A 23 -7.44 -32.88 8.66
N MET A 24 -7.29 -32.90 9.99
CA MET A 24 -6.78 -34.07 10.73
C MET A 24 -7.86 -35.13 10.99
N GLN A 25 -9.13 -34.72 11.03
CA GLN A 25 -10.30 -35.59 11.17
C GLN A 25 -11.34 -35.23 10.09
N PRO A 26 -11.07 -35.61 8.83
CA PRO A 26 -11.87 -35.16 7.69
C PRO A 26 -13.14 -35.99 7.52
N GLU A 27 -13.25 -37.16 8.16
CA GLU A 27 -14.38 -38.07 7.97
C GLU A 27 -15.33 -38.07 9.17
N LEU A 28 -16.63 -37.98 8.88
CA LEU A 28 -17.72 -38.18 9.82
C LEU A 28 -18.59 -39.33 9.32
N CYS A 29 -18.71 -40.39 10.12
CA CYS A 29 -19.56 -41.54 9.84
C CYS A 29 -20.74 -41.57 10.82
N LEU A 30 -21.95 -41.39 10.31
CA LEU A 30 -23.19 -41.44 11.09
C LEU A 30 -23.91 -42.75 10.82
N GLN A 31 -24.23 -43.48 11.88
CA GLN A 31 -25.04 -44.68 11.81
C GLN A 31 -26.50 -44.33 12.16
N LEU A 32 -27.40 -44.60 11.23
CA LEU A 32 -28.85 -44.46 11.41
C LEU A 32 -29.44 -45.82 11.71
N GLY A 33 -30.05 -45.94 12.89
CA GLY A 33 -30.81 -47.11 13.30
C GLY A 33 -32.23 -46.74 13.67
N ASN A 34 -33.19 -47.58 13.27
CA ASN A 34 -34.57 -47.54 13.76
C ASN A 34 -34.90 -48.86 14.48
N GLY A 35 -34.57 -48.93 15.78
CA GLY A 35 -34.69 -50.19 16.54
C GLY A 35 -33.76 -51.28 16.01
N ASP A 36 -34.24 -52.52 15.93
CA ASP A 36 -33.44 -53.71 15.58
C ASP A 36 -33.27 -53.98 14.08
N ARG A 37 -33.89 -53.20 13.19
CA ARG A 37 -33.79 -53.44 11.74
C ARG A 37 -33.59 -52.14 10.96
N ALA A 38 -32.61 -52.20 10.04
CA ALA A 38 -31.99 -51.13 9.24
C ALA A 38 -30.93 -50.30 9.98
N ARG A 39 -29.64 -50.60 9.67
CA ARG A 39 -28.45 -49.79 10.00
C ARG A 39 -27.95 -49.17 8.70
N GLN A 40 -28.33 -47.93 8.43
CA GLN A 40 -27.80 -47.17 7.30
C GLN A 40 -26.61 -46.33 7.77
N PHE A 41 -25.67 -46.06 6.88
CA PHE A 41 -24.50 -45.25 7.16
C PHE A 41 -24.45 -44.04 6.25
N ILE A 42 -24.21 -42.87 6.83
CA ILE A 42 -23.91 -41.63 6.09
C ILE A 42 -22.45 -41.31 6.37
N LYS A 43 -21.63 -41.24 5.31
CA LYS A 43 -20.24 -40.80 5.37
C LYS A 43 -20.13 -39.41 4.77
N THR A 44 -19.68 -38.45 5.57
CA THR A 44 -19.37 -37.08 5.14
C THR A 44 -17.86 -36.90 5.22
N THR A 45 -17.25 -36.45 4.13
CA THR A 45 -15.81 -36.19 4.08
C THR A 45 -15.56 -34.72 3.77
N LEU A 46 -14.74 -34.07 4.60
CA LEU A 46 -14.17 -32.77 4.33
C LEU A 46 -13.14 -32.93 3.21
N VAL A 47 -13.45 -32.39 2.03
CA VAL A 47 -12.57 -32.46 0.85
C VAL A 47 -11.37 -31.54 1.04
N GLU A 48 -11.61 -30.26 1.35
CA GLU A 48 -10.57 -29.28 1.58
C GLU A 48 -11.06 -28.12 2.44
N ALA A 49 -10.14 -27.47 3.14
CA ALA A 49 -10.37 -26.22 3.85
C ALA A 49 -9.60 -25.10 3.12
N VAL A 50 -10.32 -24.28 2.35
CA VAL A 50 -9.71 -23.22 1.55
C VAL A 50 -9.75 -21.89 2.29
N PHE A 51 -8.59 -21.38 2.66
CA PHE A 51 -8.43 -20.02 3.16
C PHE A 51 -8.23 -19.06 1.99
N ARG A 52 -9.13 -18.09 1.85
CA ARG A 52 -9.03 -17.05 0.83
C ARG A 52 -8.51 -15.75 1.43
N CYS A 53 -7.43 -15.22 0.88
CA CYS A 53 -6.94 -13.91 1.23
C CYS A 53 -7.89 -12.83 0.67
N GLN A 54 -8.49 -12.05 1.57
CA GLN A 54 -9.19 -10.82 1.21
C GLN A 54 -8.15 -9.70 1.15
N LYS A 55 -7.75 -9.34 -0.06
CA LYS A 55 -6.71 -8.32 -0.28
C LYS A 55 -7.29 -6.93 -0.05
N GLU A 56 -6.54 -6.10 0.69
CA GLU A 56 -6.79 -4.67 0.85
C GLU A 56 -5.61 -3.87 0.29
N THR A 57 -5.88 -2.67 -0.23
CA THR A 57 -4.83 -1.80 -0.77
C THR A 57 -4.32 -0.89 0.33
N LEU A 58 -3.02 -0.99 0.65
CA LEU A 58 -2.37 -0.11 1.63
C LEU A 58 -1.81 1.16 0.96
N TYR A 59 -0.96 0.97 -0.04
CA TYR A 59 -0.34 2.04 -0.82
C TYR A 59 0.25 1.48 -2.11
N TYR A 60 0.55 2.38 -3.05
CA TYR A 60 1.25 2.05 -4.29
C TYR A 60 2.70 2.50 -4.21
N THR A 61 3.61 1.71 -4.76
CA THR A 61 5.03 2.04 -4.91
C THR A 61 5.44 1.84 -6.37
N ARG A 62 6.55 2.48 -6.77
CA ARG A 62 7.06 2.43 -8.14
C ARG A 62 8.58 2.41 -8.14
N ASN A 63 9.15 1.72 -9.13
CA ASN A 63 10.59 1.75 -9.34
C ASN A 63 11.00 3.12 -9.89
N THR A 64 12.02 3.71 -9.28
CA THR A 64 12.49 5.05 -9.65
C THR A 64 14.01 5.10 -9.67
N ILE A 65 14.54 5.97 -10.52
CA ILE A 65 15.95 6.36 -10.53
C ILE A 65 16.06 7.74 -9.87
N VAL A 66 17.00 7.87 -8.95
CA VAL A 66 17.29 9.16 -8.31
C VAL A 66 18.13 10.00 -9.26
N LYS A 67 17.71 11.24 -9.49
CA LYS A 67 18.44 12.26 -10.24
C LYS A 67 18.56 13.54 -9.43
N VAL A 68 19.54 14.36 -9.77
CA VAL A 68 19.77 15.66 -9.15
C VAL A 68 19.85 16.73 -10.22
N GLN A 69 19.14 17.83 -10.02
CA GLN A 69 19.33 19.04 -10.80
C GLN A 69 19.76 20.15 -9.85
N SER A 70 20.81 20.88 -10.22
CA SER A 70 21.31 22.00 -9.44
C SER A 70 21.54 23.24 -10.30
N ARG A 71 21.40 24.42 -9.70
CA ARG A 71 21.67 25.72 -10.31
C ARG A 71 22.20 26.69 -9.27
N LYS A 72 23.34 27.31 -9.57
CA LYS A 72 23.89 28.43 -8.79
C LYS A 72 23.32 29.75 -9.31
N ARG A 73 22.95 30.65 -8.40
CA ARG A 73 22.64 32.05 -8.69
C ARG A 73 23.50 32.96 -7.82
N CYS A 74 23.99 34.03 -8.41
CA CYS A 74 24.65 35.11 -7.67
C CYS A 74 23.64 35.83 -6.74
N PRO A 75 24.14 36.61 -5.76
CA PRO A 75 23.27 37.45 -4.94
C PRO A 75 22.39 38.34 -5.82
N ASP A 76 21.15 38.49 -5.41
CA ASP A 76 20.12 39.32 -6.05
C ASP A 76 19.79 38.94 -7.50
N MET A 77 20.12 37.69 -7.90
CA MET A 77 19.80 37.14 -9.22
C MET A 77 18.82 35.97 -9.15
N GLY A 78 17.82 36.00 -10.02
CA GLY A 78 16.82 34.93 -10.10
C GLY A 78 16.08 34.74 -8.78
N THR A 79 15.98 33.50 -8.30
CA THR A 79 15.35 33.18 -7.00
C THR A 79 16.25 33.51 -5.81
N CYS A 80 17.52 33.87 -6.02
CA CYS A 80 18.49 34.16 -4.94
C CYS A 80 18.41 35.62 -4.46
N THR A 81 17.29 35.98 -3.82
CA THR A 81 17.01 37.35 -3.36
C THR A 81 16.57 37.35 -1.89
N GLY A 82 16.84 38.44 -1.16
CA GLY A 82 16.36 38.63 0.22
C GLY A 82 16.94 37.59 1.19
N ALA A 83 16.07 36.76 1.78
CA ALA A 83 16.46 35.72 2.74
C ALA A 83 17.12 34.47 2.11
N LYS A 84 17.31 34.45 0.78
CA LYS A 84 18.10 33.43 0.06
C LYS A 84 17.73 31.99 0.44
N CYS A 85 18.69 31.16 0.84
CA CYS A 85 18.45 29.77 1.19
C CYS A 85 17.55 29.60 2.42
N ALA A 86 17.49 30.58 3.32
CA ALA A 86 16.65 30.50 4.53
C ALA A 86 15.15 30.46 4.22
N LYS A 87 14.74 30.89 3.02
CA LYS A 87 13.34 30.82 2.55
C LYS A 87 13.01 29.50 1.85
N ILE A 88 14.00 28.68 1.52
CA ILE A 88 13.80 27.43 0.76
C ILE A 88 13.40 26.30 1.69
N THR A 89 12.27 25.68 1.39
CA THR A 89 11.77 24.49 2.08
C THR A 89 11.87 23.24 1.19
N PRO A 90 11.78 22.03 1.76
CA PRO A 90 11.75 20.77 1.01
C PRO A 90 10.77 20.73 -0.18
N ASN A 91 9.65 21.44 -0.06
CA ASN A 91 8.57 21.47 -1.07
C ASN A 91 8.66 22.66 -2.02
N THR A 92 9.63 23.56 -1.84
CA THR A 92 9.75 24.77 -2.67
C THR A 92 10.13 24.40 -4.10
N LEU A 93 9.35 24.84 -5.08
CA LEU A 93 9.66 24.67 -6.49
C LEU A 93 10.45 25.87 -7.01
N VAL A 94 11.78 25.74 -7.03
CA VAL A 94 12.69 26.79 -7.53
C VAL A 94 12.60 26.84 -9.06
N LYS A 95 12.35 28.02 -9.64
CA LYS A 95 12.13 28.20 -11.10
C LYS A 95 13.31 27.70 -11.94
N GLU A 96 14.53 27.84 -11.41
CA GLU A 96 15.76 27.37 -12.03
C GLU A 96 15.86 25.84 -12.16
N LEU A 97 15.06 25.08 -11.41
CA LEU A 97 15.05 23.62 -11.37
C LEU A 97 13.86 23.03 -12.13
N SER A 98 13.49 23.64 -13.26
CA SER A 98 12.25 23.33 -14.00
C SER A 98 12.08 21.86 -14.38
N VAL A 99 13.17 21.15 -14.72
CA VAL A 99 13.10 19.72 -15.07
C VAL A 99 12.80 18.88 -13.84
N ALA A 100 13.48 19.13 -12.73
CA ALA A 100 13.28 18.42 -11.46
C ALA A 100 11.92 18.71 -10.83
N ASN A 101 11.32 19.87 -11.12
CA ASN A 101 9.99 20.24 -10.63
C ASN A 101 8.87 19.39 -11.25
N ASN A 102 9.12 18.70 -12.36
CA ASN A 102 8.17 17.78 -12.98
C ASN A 102 8.11 16.41 -12.28
N TYR A 103 8.94 16.20 -11.26
CA TYR A 103 9.07 14.93 -10.56
C TYR A 103 8.97 15.10 -9.04
N THR A 104 8.52 14.04 -8.36
CA THR A 104 8.53 13.98 -6.89
C THR A 104 9.97 14.03 -6.39
N GLY A 105 10.21 14.86 -5.38
CA GLY A 105 11.55 15.13 -4.90
C GLY A 105 11.59 16.17 -3.80
N ILE A 106 12.78 16.38 -3.26
CA ILE A 106 13.04 17.31 -2.16
C ILE A 106 14.02 18.38 -2.64
N THR A 107 13.68 19.64 -2.37
CA THR A 107 14.50 20.80 -2.73
C THR A 107 15.32 21.27 -1.55
N TYR A 108 16.56 21.61 -1.84
CA TYR A 108 17.54 22.10 -0.89
C TYR A 108 18.21 23.35 -1.44
N CYS A 109 18.83 24.11 -0.53
CA CYS A 109 19.63 25.26 -0.87
C CYS A 109 20.83 25.31 0.07
N SER A 110 21.99 25.62 -0.49
CA SER A 110 23.19 25.94 0.29
C SER A 110 23.74 27.28 -0.17
N GLU A 111 24.13 28.12 0.79
CA GLU A 111 24.82 29.36 0.49
C GLU A 111 26.18 29.05 -0.15
N SER A 112 26.49 29.73 -1.25
CA SER A 112 27.69 29.54 -2.06
C SER A 112 28.48 30.84 -2.13
N CYS A 113 29.75 30.77 -2.53
CA CYS A 113 30.58 31.97 -2.66
C CYS A 113 30.03 32.94 -3.71
N GLY A 114 30.09 34.23 -3.38
CA GLY A 114 29.91 35.34 -4.32
C GLY A 114 31.22 36.08 -4.59
N GLY A 115 31.10 37.31 -5.07
CA GLY A 115 32.21 38.15 -5.50
C GLY A 115 32.84 37.72 -6.84
N LEU A 116 33.77 38.55 -7.31
CA LEU A 116 34.39 38.40 -8.64
C LEU A 116 35.12 37.06 -8.79
N GLY A 117 35.73 36.55 -7.70
CA GLY A 117 36.38 35.23 -7.67
C GLY A 117 35.42 34.06 -7.90
N CYS A 118 34.11 34.28 -7.72
CA CYS A 118 33.06 33.30 -7.96
C CYS A 118 32.09 33.74 -9.05
N THR A 119 32.57 34.57 -9.98
CA THR A 119 31.86 35.13 -11.15
C THR A 119 30.56 35.88 -10.82
N CYS A 120 30.52 36.51 -9.64
CA CYS A 120 29.40 37.34 -9.20
C CYS A 120 29.83 38.79 -9.01
N GLY A 121 28.98 39.75 -9.40
CA GLY A 121 29.28 41.19 -9.25
C GLY A 121 29.25 41.72 -7.82
N PHE A 122 28.65 40.96 -6.89
CA PHE A 122 28.46 41.35 -5.49
C PHE A 122 29.17 40.38 -4.54
N PRO A 123 29.80 40.86 -3.44
CA PRO A 123 30.55 40.03 -2.49
C PRO A 123 29.67 39.18 -1.57
N SER A 124 28.36 39.45 -1.53
CA SER A 124 27.39 38.66 -0.76
C SER A 124 27.35 37.20 -1.23
N SER A 125 26.86 36.27 -0.41
CA SER A 125 26.76 34.85 -0.78
C SER A 125 25.75 34.59 -1.90
N GLY A 126 26.09 33.74 -2.86
CA GLY A 126 25.14 33.22 -3.85
C GLY A 126 24.33 32.05 -3.30
N CYS A 127 23.35 31.57 -4.06
CA CYS A 127 22.52 30.43 -3.71
C CYS A 127 22.82 29.26 -4.63
N LEU A 128 23.17 28.11 -4.08
CA LEU A 128 23.21 26.84 -4.80
C LEU A 128 21.93 26.06 -4.53
N PHE A 129 20.97 26.18 -5.45
CA PHE A 129 19.74 25.41 -5.40
C PHE A 129 19.98 24.02 -5.97
N TYR A 130 19.44 22.99 -5.32
CA TYR A 130 19.42 21.65 -5.89
C TYR A 130 18.18 20.89 -5.44
N ARG A 131 17.68 20.02 -6.32
CA ARG A 131 16.55 19.15 -6.05
C ARG A 131 16.94 17.72 -6.37
N ILE A 132 16.76 16.85 -5.40
CA ILE A 132 16.90 15.40 -5.55
C ILE A 132 15.51 14.88 -5.89
N TYR A 133 15.34 14.26 -7.05
CA TYR A 133 14.04 13.85 -7.58
C TYR A 133 14.07 12.45 -8.16
N HIS A 134 12.90 11.82 -8.19
CA HIS A 134 12.72 10.44 -8.59
C HIS A 134 12.05 10.36 -9.96
N VAL A 135 12.75 9.79 -10.94
CA VAL A 135 12.22 9.54 -12.29
C VAL A 135 11.77 8.09 -12.37
N PRO A 136 10.50 7.80 -12.70
CA PRO A 136 10.04 6.43 -12.89
C PRO A 136 10.81 5.69 -13.98
N THR A 137 11.11 4.42 -13.75
CA THR A 137 11.83 3.56 -14.71
C THR A 137 10.91 2.83 -15.68
N ASP A 138 9.69 2.61 -15.23
CA ASP A 138 8.66 1.81 -15.87
C ASP A 138 7.69 2.73 -16.62
N SER A 139 6.98 2.18 -17.61
CA SER A 139 6.07 2.93 -18.47
C SER A 139 4.62 2.99 -17.96
N LYS A 140 4.31 2.32 -16.85
CA LYS A 140 3.00 2.32 -16.19
C LYS A 140 3.13 2.41 -14.69
#